data_AF-N1TZM0-F1
#
_entry.id   AF-N1TZM0-F1
#
_cell.length_a   1.000
_cell.length_b   1.000
_cell.length_c   1.000
_cell.angle_alpha   90.00
_cell.angle_beta   90.00
_cell.angle_gamma   90.00
#
_symmetry.space_group_name_H-M   'P 1'
#
loop_
_entity.id
_entity.type
_entity.pdbx_description
1 polymer ?
#
loop_
_entity_poly.entity_id
_entity_poly.type
_entity_poly.pdbx_seq_one_letter_code
_entity_poly.pdbx_strand_id
1 'polypeptide(L)'
;MEEEFPQFKDLNSPTLVIGSDLDKDFEKFQHKLPVLSLINTYNDDELLDWVNKTEPDGLYSVEWKIDGASIVLYYENGMLKNGVTRGSGGIGDDVTDNIRTVRNIPLRLSEPITVYLRGEVFMTFKDFEEFNELSSGKYANPRNLSAGSIKQKNSADTAKRPLRIFTYDAIFPGVTKKFKTHQEILSKLEKLTFPVPPDTVFVNGSQIAETIKDFKKKKDTLGFPTDGLVIKLNDISKRDAQGYTSHSPRWARAYKFDTIMKESKIVNITYAVGRTGKITPRAEIEPVSLAGTTVTFATLHNQDYIDELGVGIGAIVRVAKRGEIIPAVEEVVTPGKDVFKIPDHCPSCKTKTIKKENLVDLFCPNPDCPDRVKNGIIFYCQRKQMDIEGLGDKQIEFLYDHGYIGSIADLYDLKDQKEKLMEEEGFGEKSLAIIFNGIEHSKQKDFRFYFLLSGFPNSATK
;
A
#
# COMPACT_ATOMS: atom_id res chain seq x y z
N MET A 1 36.04 2.29 -24.51
CA MET A 1 35.87 0.91 -25.03
C MET A 1 34.47 0.67 -25.60
N GLU A 2 33.37 0.66 -24.83
CA GLU A 2 32.01 0.43 -25.42
C GLU A 2 31.50 1.58 -26.31
N GLU A 3 31.94 2.82 -26.09
CA GLU A 3 31.67 3.95 -27.00
C GLU A 3 32.45 3.85 -28.31
N GLU A 4 33.64 3.25 -28.30
CA GLU A 4 34.50 3.08 -29.49
C GLU A 4 34.14 1.83 -30.30
N PHE A 5 33.46 0.84 -29.70
CA PHE A 5 33.03 -0.39 -30.37
C PHE A 5 31.55 -0.70 -30.07
N PRO A 6 30.59 0.00 -30.74
CA PRO A 6 29.15 -0.14 -30.48
C PRO A 6 28.60 -1.56 -30.67
N GLN A 7 29.27 -2.40 -31.47
CA GLN A 7 28.91 -3.80 -31.70
C GLN A 7 29.12 -4.71 -30.48
N PHE A 8 29.91 -4.29 -29.49
CA PHE A 8 30.13 -5.02 -28.23
C PHE A 8 29.32 -4.44 -27.07
N LYS A 9 28.41 -3.49 -27.35
CA LYS A 9 27.58 -2.85 -26.33
C LYS A 9 26.61 -3.90 -25.76
N ASP A 10 26.89 -4.38 -24.55
CA ASP A 10 25.99 -5.24 -23.80
C ASP A 10 24.98 -4.38 -23.04
N LEU A 11 23.68 -4.67 -23.19
CA LEU A 11 22.59 -4.01 -22.45
C LEU A 11 22.70 -4.15 -20.91
N ASN A 12 23.65 -4.95 -20.41
CA ASN A 12 23.87 -5.24 -19.00
C ASN A 12 25.30 -4.90 -18.55
N SER A 13 26.02 -4.08 -19.31
CA SER A 13 27.31 -3.57 -18.91
C SER A 13 27.22 -2.75 -17.62
N PRO A 14 28.22 -2.82 -16.71
CA PRO A 14 28.28 -1.95 -15.54
C PRO A 14 28.22 -0.45 -15.87
N THR A 15 28.62 -0.07 -17.09
CA THR A 15 28.55 1.30 -17.62
C THR A 15 27.12 1.80 -17.83
N LEU A 16 26.16 0.88 -18.03
CA LEU A 16 24.73 1.19 -18.22
C LEU A 16 23.93 1.18 -16.91
N VAL A 17 24.57 0.90 -15.77
CA VAL A 17 23.92 0.90 -14.44
C VAL A 17 23.51 2.32 -14.03
N ILE A 18 24.18 3.34 -14.58
CA ILE A 18 23.90 4.74 -14.29
C ILE A 18 23.45 5.41 -15.59
N GLY A 19 22.13 5.53 -15.78
CA GLY A 19 21.51 6.20 -16.92
C GLY A 19 21.11 7.63 -16.56
N SER A 20 21.35 8.58 -17.47
CA SER A 20 20.83 9.95 -17.38
C SER A 20 19.50 10.08 -18.13
N ASP A 21 18.51 9.26 -17.79
CA ASP A 21 17.19 9.34 -18.43
C ASP A 21 16.37 10.46 -17.79
N LEU A 22 16.64 11.69 -18.22
CA LEU A 22 15.77 12.82 -17.96
C LEU A 22 14.56 12.74 -18.91
N ASP A 23 13.35 12.78 -18.35
CA ASP A 23 12.05 13.00 -19.01
C ASP A 23 11.26 11.83 -19.62
N LYS A 24 11.49 10.57 -19.23
CA LYS A 24 10.56 9.47 -19.56
C LYS A 24 9.74 9.04 -18.35
N ASP A 25 8.41 9.03 -18.52
CA ASP A 25 7.52 8.33 -17.60
C ASP A 25 7.75 6.81 -17.70
N PHE A 26 7.55 6.09 -16.60
CA PHE A 26 7.76 4.64 -16.58
C PHE A 26 6.80 3.92 -17.53
N GLU A 27 7.35 3.03 -18.36
CA GLU A 27 6.55 2.17 -19.22
C GLU A 27 5.70 1.21 -18.38
N LYS A 28 4.47 0.94 -18.83
CA LYS A 28 3.59 -0.02 -18.18
C LYS A 28 3.93 -1.43 -18.65
N PHE A 29 4.04 -2.35 -17.72
CA PHE A 29 4.33 -3.75 -17.98
C PHE A 29 3.22 -4.64 -17.44
N GLN A 30 2.65 -5.48 -18.32
CA GLN A 30 1.68 -6.51 -17.92
C GLN A 30 2.42 -7.70 -17.32
N HIS A 31 2.16 -8.00 -16.05
CA HIS A 31 2.82 -9.10 -15.37
C HIS A 31 2.50 -10.46 -16.03
N LYS A 32 3.54 -11.27 -16.23
CA LYS A 32 3.44 -12.65 -16.74
C LYS A 32 2.93 -13.67 -15.69
N LEU A 33 2.67 -13.22 -14.46
CA LEU A 33 2.20 -14.04 -13.34
C LEU A 33 1.23 -13.23 -12.45
N PRO A 34 0.29 -13.88 -11.72
CA PRO A 34 -0.68 -13.17 -10.91
C PRO A 34 -0.04 -12.49 -9.68
N VAL A 35 0.12 -11.18 -9.68
CA VAL A 35 0.68 -10.45 -8.53
C VAL A 35 -0.44 -10.07 -7.55
N LEU A 36 -0.67 -10.96 -6.58
CA LEU A 36 -1.77 -10.89 -5.63
C LEU A 36 -1.30 -10.46 -4.23
N SER A 37 -2.23 -9.94 -3.42
CA SER A 37 -1.97 -9.62 -2.02
C SER A 37 -2.22 -10.84 -1.13
N LEU A 38 -1.63 -10.87 0.06
CA LEU A 38 -1.94 -11.91 1.06
C LEU A 38 -3.15 -11.48 1.90
N ILE A 39 -3.93 -12.46 2.36
CA ILE A 39 -4.93 -12.23 3.41
C ILE A 39 -4.19 -12.11 4.75
N ASN A 40 -4.52 -11.05 5.49
CA ASN A 40 -3.96 -10.80 6.82
C ASN A 40 -4.73 -11.60 7.87
N THR A 41 -4.00 -12.08 8.86
CA THR A 41 -4.51 -12.71 10.07
C THR A 41 -3.83 -12.05 11.26
N TYR A 42 -4.59 -11.78 12.32
CA TYR A 42 -4.14 -10.95 13.45
C TYR A 42 -4.10 -11.69 14.79
N ASN A 43 -4.65 -12.90 14.86
CA ASN A 43 -4.63 -13.73 16.06
C ASN A 43 -4.33 -15.18 15.71
N ASP A 44 -3.90 -15.93 16.71
CA ASP A 44 -3.43 -17.31 16.56
C ASP A 44 -4.59 -18.25 16.16
N ASP A 45 -5.79 -18.03 16.71
CA ASP A 45 -6.95 -18.90 16.47
C ASP A 45 -7.41 -18.88 15.01
N GLU A 46 -7.50 -17.69 14.41
CA GLU A 46 -7.84 -17.54 12.99
C GLU A 46 -6.80 -18.20 12.08
N LEU A 47 -5.52 -18.11 12.46
CA LEU A 47 -4.45 -18.75 11.69
C LEU A 47 -4.55 -20.27 11.78
N LEU A 48 -4.76 -20.81 12.99
CA LEU A 48 -4.89 -22.25 13.20
C LEU A 48 -6.13 -22.83 12.53
N ASP A 49 -7.25 -22.11 12.54
CA ASP A 49 -8.45 -22.49 11.77
C ASP A 49 -8.15 -22.55 10.26
N TRP A 50 -7.39 -21.59 9.73
CA TRP A 50 -6.95 -21.63 8.34
C TRP A 50 -6.02 -22.83 8.05
N VAL A 51 -5.06 -23.12 8.92
CA VAL A 51 -4.15 -24.28 8.77
C VAL A 51 -4.95 -25.59 8.74
N ASN A 52 -5.88 -25.75 9.69
CA ASN A 52 -6.75 -26.93 9.80
C ASN A 52 -7.63 -27.13 8.56
N LYS A 53 -8.10 -26.05 7.95
CA LYS A 53 -8.91 -26.09 6.71
C LYS A 53 -8.07 -26.32 5.45
N THR A 54 -6.81 -25.88 5.46
CA THR A 54 -5.95 -25.91 4.27
C THR A 54 -5.27 -27.26 4.13
N GLU A 55 -4.49 -27.64 5.14
CA GLU A 55 -3.76 -28.90 5.20
C GLU A 55 -3.19 -29.06 6.62
N PRO A 56 -3.89 -29.73 7.56
CA PRO A 56 -3.48 -29.82 8.95
C PRO A 56 -2.15 -30.57 9.13
N ASP A 57 -1.95 -31.64 8.37
CA ASP A 57 -0.72 -32.46 8.35
C ASP A 57 0.33 -31.92 7.37
N GLY A 58 0.14 -30.68 6.90
CA GLY A 58 1.00 -30.03 5.94
C GLY A 58 2.27 -29.51 6.57
N LEU A 59 3.36 -29.52 5.79
CA LEU A 59 4.55 -28.75 6.11
C LEU A 59 4.37 -27.33 5.58
N TYR A 60 4.68 -26.32 6.38
CA TYR A 60 4.54 -24.90 6.06
C TYR A 60 5.88 -24.19 6.17
N SER A 61 6.18 -23.27 5.25
CA SER A 61 7.24 -22.29 5.46
C SER A 61 6.73 -21.16 6.34
N VAL A 62 7.55 -20.74 7.31
CA VAL A 62 7.35 -19.54 8.11
C VAL A 62 8.52 -18.60 7.82
N GLU A 63 8.19 -17.46 7.22
CA GLU A 63 9.16 -16.49 6.69
C GLU A 63 8.86 -15.10 7.27
N TRP A 64 9.88 -14.26 7.48
CA TRP A 64 9.65 -12.86 7.84
C TRP A 64 8.87 -12.13 6.74
N LYS A 65 7.84 -11.38 7.14
CA LYS A 65 7.12 -10.48 6.24
C LYS A 65 7.88 -9.16 6.16
N ILE A 66 8.72 -9.04 5.15
CA ILE A 66 9.58 -7.86 4.94
C ILE A 66 8.69 -6.65 4.63
N ASP A 67 8.96 -5.53 5.30
CA ASP A 67 8.23 -4.29 5.08
C ASP A 67 9.01 -3.35 4.15
N GLY A 68 8.72 -3.47 2.86
CA GLY A 68 9.41 -2.71 1.81
C GLY A 68 8.52 -2.41 0.61
N ALA A 69 9.13 -2.52 -0.56
CA ALA A 69 8.49 -2.31 -1.85
C ALA A 69 8.56 -3.59 -2.70
N SER A 70 7.40 -4.20 -2.91
CA SER A 70 7.26 -5.40 -3.74
C SER A 70 7.66 -5.15 -5.20
N ILE A 71 8.55 -6.01 -5.70
CA ILE A 71 9.07 -6.02 -7.07
C ILE A 71 8.96 -7.43 -7.66
N VAL A 72 8.74 -7.50 -8.96
CA VAL A 72 8.84 -8.73 -9.75
C VAL A 72 10.00 -8.59 -10.72
N LEU A 73 10.94 -9.53 -10.68
CA LEU A 73 12.09 -9.56 -11.59
C LEU A 73 11.88 -10.64 -12.65
N TYR A 74 12.06 -10.26 -13.91
CA TYR A 74 11.97 -11.14 -15.06
C TYR A 74 13.36 -11.38 -15.62
N TYR A 75 13.86 -12.61 -15.44
CA TYR A 75 15.08 -13.08 -16.09
C TYR A 75 14.73 -13.96 -17.27
N GLU A 76 15.41 -13.71 -18.40
CA GLU A 76 15.30 -14.55 -19.59
C GLU A 76 16.70 -14.98 -20.03
N ASN A 77 16.89 -16.29 -20.19
CA ASN A 77 18.19 -16.87 -20.53
C ASN A 77 19.33 -16.40 -19.59
N GLY A 78 19.03 -16.28 -18.30
CA GLY A 78 19.96 -15.82 -17.27
C GLY A 78 20.19 -14.31 -17.22
N MET A 79 19.53 -13.49 -18.04
CA MET A 79 19.73 -12.04 -18.08
C MET A 79 18.54 -11.29 -17.50
N LEU A 80 18.77 -10.28 -16.66
CA LEU A 80 17.70 -9.41 -16.15
C LEU A 80 17.10 -8.62 -17.32
N LYS A 81 15.82 -8.86 -17.62
CA LYS A 81 15.08 -8.16 -18.67
C LYS A 81 14.23 -7.04 -18.12
N ASN A 82 13.45 -7.31 -17.08
CA ASN A 82 12.54 -6.33 -16.50
C ASN A 82 12.52 -6.41 -14.98
N GLY A 83 12.53 -5.26 -14.31
CA GLY A 83 12.19 -5.10 -12.90
C GLY A 83 10.90 -4.30 -12.79
N VAL A 84 9.82 -4.92 -12.32
CA VAL A 84 8.47 -4.36 -12.45
C VAL A 84 7.81 -4.23 -11.09
N THR A 85 7.32 -3.04 -10.76
CA THR A 85 6.58 -2.80 -9.52
C THR A 85 5.25 -3.54 -9.52
N ARG A 86 4.71 -3.89 -8.34
CA ARG A 86 3.41 -4.60 -8.25
C ARG A 86 2.25 -3.94 -9.01
N GLY A 87 2.19 -2.61 -8.98
CA GLY A 87 1.08 -1.82 -9.54
C GLY A 87 -0.32 -2.29 -9.10
N SER A 88 -1.27 -2.32 -10.04
CA SER A 88 -2.66 -2.71 -9.82
C SER A 88 -3.24 -3.45 -11.03
N GLY A 89 -4.12 -4.44 -10.81
CA GLY A 89 -4.80 -5.15 -11.89
C GLY A 89 -3.87 -6.03 -12.76
N GLY A 90 -2.71 -6.42 -12.24
CA GLY A 90 -1.70 -7.17 -13.00
C GLY A 90 -0.81 -6.32 -13.90
N ILE A 91 -0.90 -4.99 -13.82
CA ILE A 91 -0.05 -4.05 -14.54
C ILE A 91 0.81 -3.28 -13.54
N GLY A 92 2.12 -3.25 -13.80
CA GLY A 92 3.12 -2.55 -13.01
C GLY A 92 3.88 -1.49 -13.81
N ASP A 93 4.63 -0.66 -13.11
CA ASP A 93 5.61 0.25 -13.72
C ASP A 93 6.93 -0.52 -13.93
N ASP A 94 7.48 -0.49 -15.14
CA ASP A 94 8.83 -0.96 -15.44
C ASP A 94 9.84 0.04 -14.86
N VAL A 95 10.59 -0.43 -13.88
CA VAL A 95 11.61 0.33 -13.14
C VAL A 95 12.98 -0.33 -13.28
N THR A 96 13.23 -1.01 -14.40
CA THR A 96 14.43 -1.84 -14.62
C THR A 96 15.73 -1.09 -14.32
N ASP A 97 15.87 0.15 -14.78
CA ASP A 97 17.10 0.91 -14.57
C ASP A 97 17.34 1.23 -13.09
N ASN A 98 16.29 1.52 -12.32
CA ASN A 98 16.39 1.67 -10.86
C ASN A 98 16.74 0.35 -10.18
N ILE A 99 16.19 -0.76 -10.66
CA ILE A 99 16.43 -2.09 -10.10
C ILE A 99 17.85 -2.57 -10.35
N ARG A 100 18.46 -2.20 -11.48
CA ARG A 100 19.88 -2.50 -11.77
C ARG A 100 20.84 -1.91 -10.72
N THR A 101 20.44 -0.86 -10.00
CA THR A 101 21.26 -0.22 -8.97
C THR A 101 21.05 -0.80 -7.57
N VAL A 102 20.08 -1.69 -7.38
CA VAL A 102 19.77 -2.28 -6.06
C VAL A 102 20.80 -3.35 -5.71
N ARG A 103 21.32 -3.31 -4.48
CA ARG A 103 22.32 -4.28 -4.02
C ARG A 103 21.72 -5.69 -3.98
N ASN A 104 22.55 -6.68 -4.28
CA ASN A 104 22.21 -8.10 -4.29
C ASN A 104 21.22 -8.53 -5.39
N ILE A 105 21.04 -7.72 -6.44
CA ILE A 105 20.36 -8.13 -7.67
C ILE A 105 21.42 -8.47 -8.73
N PRO A 106 21.64 -9.76 -9.07
CA PRO A 106 22.57 -10.13 -10.13
C PRO A 106 22.01 -9.73 -11.50
N LEU A 107 22.71 -8.89 -12.26
CA LEU A 107 22.27 -8.54 -13.64
C LEU A 107 22.28 -9.75 -14.58
N ARG A 108 23.15 -10.72 -14.27
CA ARG A 108 23.29 -11.99 -14.97
C ARG A 108 23.40 -13.13 -13.97
N LEU A 109 22.62 -14.18 -14.19
CA LEU A 109 22.62 -15.41 -13.41
C LEU A 109 23.78 -16.31 -13.81
N SER A 110 24.18 -17.19 -12.90
CA SER A 110 25.20 -18.22 -13.10
C SER A 110 24.82 -19.26 -14.17
N GLU A 111 23.52 -19.40 -14.46
CA GLU A 111 22.97 -20.34 -15.43
C GLU A 111 22.07 -19.60 -16.44
N PRO A 112 22.03 -20.02 -17.72
CA PRO A 112 21.16 -19.45 -18.75
C PRO A 112 19.70 -19.92 -18.57
N ILE A 113 19.08 -19.54 -17.46
CA ILE A 113 17.73 -19.96 -17.07
C ILE A 113 16.74 -18.80 -17.13
N THR A 114 15.51 -19.09 -17.54
CA THR A 114 14.38 -18.14 -17.44
C THR A 114 13.69 -18.34 -16.10
N VAL A 115 13.60 -17.26 -15.32
CA VAL A 115 12.96 -17.26 -13.99
C VAL A 115 12.24 -15.94 -13.74
N TYR A 116 11.02 -16.02 -13.24
CA TYR A 116 10.23 -14.88 -12.81
C TYR A 116 10.10 -14.95 -11.30
N LEU A 117 10.74 -14.03 -10.58
CA LEU A 117 10.82 -14.08 -9.12
C LEU A 117 10.21 -12.85 -8.48
N ARG A 118 9.73 -13.03 -7.27
CA ARG A 118 9.17 -11.97 -6.43
C ARG A 118 10.13 -11.66 -5.31
N GLY A 119 10.29 -10.37 -5.06
CA GLY A 119 11.06 -9.90 -3.92
C GLY A 119 10.48 -8.65 -3.31
N GLU A 120 11.04 -8.31 -2.16
CA GLU A 120 10.77 -7.06 -1.46
C GLU A 120 12.06 -6.25 -1.44
N VAL A 121 12.02 -5.06 -2.03
CA VAL A 121 13.12 -4.09 -1.95
C VAL A 121 12.96 -3.29 -0.66
N PHE A 122 14.01 -3.23 0.15
CA PHE A 122 13.97 -2.60 1.48
C PHE A 122 15.30 -1.92 1.82
N MET A 123 15.30 -1.19 2.93
CA MET A 123 16.49 -0.66 3.59
C MET A 123 16.58 -1.21 5.01
N THR A 124 17.79 -1.50 5.48
CA THR A 124 18.00 -1.84 6.90
C THR A 124 17.73 -0.61 7.77
N PHE A 125 17.44 -0.79 9.06
CA PHE A 125 17.24 0.34 9.98
C PHE A 125 18.47 1.25 10.01
N LYS A 126 19.66 0.65 10.09
CA LYS A 126 20.94 1.36 10.05
C LYS A 126 21.12 2.14 8.74
N ASP A 127 20.95 1.47 7.59
CA ASP A 127 21.09 2.10 6.27
C ASP A 127 20.09 3.27 6.09
N PHE A 128 18.87 3.14 6.66
CA PHE A 128 17.85 4.19 6.65
C PHE A 128 18.24 5.39 7.53
N GLU A 129 18.66 5.15 8.78
CA GLU A 129 19.05 6.20 9.72
C GLU A 129 20.21 7.03 9.16
N GLU A 130 21.29 6.38 8.70
CA GLU A 130 22.44 7.04 8.09
C GLU A 130 22.04 7.90 6.89
N PHE A 131 21.18 7.39 6.01
CA PHE A 131 20.71 8.14 4.85
C PHE A 131 19.77 9.31 5.22
N ASN A 132 18.93 9.10 6.24
CA ASN A 132 17.96 10.10 6.66
C ASN A 132 18.64 11.27 7.38
N GLU A 133 19.69 11.01 8.17
CA GLU A 133 20.52 12.05 8.79
C GLU A 133 21.17 12.96 7.74
N LEU A 134 21.76 12.37 6.70
CA LEU A 134 22.31 13.11 5.55
C LEU A 134 21.25 13.92 4.80
N SER A 135 19.98 13.51 4.90
CA SER A 135 18.83 14.17 4.28
C SER A 135 18.06 15.08 5.25
N SER A 136 18.67 15.46 6.38
CA SER A 136 18.07 16.30 7.43
C SER A 136 16.75 15.76 8.01
N GLY A 137 16.61 14.44 8.10
CA GLY A 137 15.45 13.77 8.71
C GLY A 137 14.18 13.83 7.86
N LYS A 138 14.28 14.08 6.55
CA LYS A 138 13.14 14.30 5.65
C LYS A 138 12.18 13.10 5.54
N TYR A 139 12.66 11.88 5.75
CA TYR A 139 11.89 10.67 5.47
C TYR A 139 11.33 10.04 6.75
N ALA A 140 10.07 9.62 6.68
CA ALA A 140 9.32 9.11 7.83
C ALA A 140 9.69 7.66 8.19
N ASN A 141 9.78 6.76 7.20
CA ASN A 141 10.09 5.36 7.46
C ASN A 141 10.83 4.69 6.29
N PRO A 142 11.52 3.55 6.55
CA PRO A 142 12.28 2.82 5.54
C PRO A 142 11.43 2.34 4.36
N ARG A 143 10.17 1.95 4.59
CA ARG A 143 9.27 1.42 3.57
C ARG A 143 8.93 2.47 2.51
N ASN A 144 8.47 3.63 2.94
CA ASN A 144 8.11 4.75 2.07
C ASN A 144 9.33 5.24 1.30
N LEU A 145 10.49 5.29 1.98
CA LEU A 145 11.73 5.63 1.32
C LEU A 145 12.06 4.60 0.23
N SER A 146 12.01 3.30 0.52
CA SER A 146 12.30 2.24 -0.45
C SER A 146 11.36 2.30 -1.66
N ALA A 147 10.04 2.44 -1.43
CA ALA A 147 9.04 2.53 -2.49
C ALA A 147 9.21 3.78 -3.36
N GLY A 148 9.54 4.94 -2.77
CA GLY A 148 9.84 6.16 -3.52
C GLY A 148 11.19 6.11 -4.23
N SER A 149 12.13 5.32 -3.72
CA SER A 149 13.47 5.18 -4.30
C SER A 149 13.47 4.38 -5.59
N ILE A 150 12.72 3.27 -5.64
CA ILE A 150 12.61 2.48 -6.88
C ILE A 150 11.81 3.19 -7.99
N LYS A 151 11.19 4.33 -7.69
CA LYS A 151 10.42 5.16 -8.63
C LYS A 151 11.06 6.52 -8.90
N GLN A 152 12.37 6.67 -8.67
CA GLN A 152 13.08 7.87 -9.11
C GLN A 152 13.18 7.91 -10.63
N LYS A 153 13.02 9.10 -11.22
CA LYS A 153 13.17 9.27 -12.67
C LYS A 153 14.62 8.98 -13.12
N ASN A 154 15.58 9.34 -12.29
CA ASN A 154 17.00 9.12 -12.56
C ASN A 154 17.54 7.95 -11.71
N SER A 155 18.05 6.90 -12.36
CA SER A 155 18.60 5.74 -11.67
C SER A 155 19.86 6.07 -10.87
N ALA A 156 20.60 7.11 -11.21
CA ALA A 156 21.71 7.61 -10.41
C ALA A 156 21.28 8.05 -9.00
N ASP A 157 20.05 8.55 -8.83
CA ASP A 157 19.51 8.91 -7.52
C ASP A 157 19.03 7.69 -6.73
N THR A 158 18.63 6.63 -7.42
CA THR A 158 18.37 5.31 -6.80
C THR A 158 19.68 4.67 -6.34
N ALA A 159 20.74 4.75 -7.15
CA ALA A 159 22.05 4.16 -6.85
C ALA A 159 22.72 4.72 -5.58
N LYS A 160 22.46 5.99 -5.26
CA LYS A 160 22.95 6.63 -4.02
C LYS A 160 22.29 6.06 -2.76
N ARG A 161 21.18 5.33 -2.90
CA ARG A 161 20.38 4.85 -1.80
C ARG A 161 20.74 3.40 -1.48
N PRO A 162 20.91 3.03 -0.20
CA PRO A 162 21.38 1.70 0.20
C PRO A 162 20.27 0.63 0.13
N LEU A 163 19.62 0.51 -1.03
CA LEU A 163 18.55 -0.47 -1.26
C LEU A 163 19.11 -1.90 -1.35
N ARG A 164 18.35 -2.84 -0.80
CA ARG A 164 18.61 -4.29 -0.84
C ARG A 164 17.33 -5.02 -1.22
N ILE A 165 17.44 -6.30 -1.54
CA ILE A 165 16.29 -7.17 -1.83
C ILE A 165 16.32 -8.42 -0.96
N PHE A 166 15.14 -8.96 -0.64
CA PHE A 166 14.95 -10.37 -0.34
C PHE A 166 13.98 -10.98 -1.35
N THR A 167 14.28 -12.17 -1.85
CA THR A 167 13.42 -12.91 -2.79
C THR A 167 12.71 -14.04 -2.06
N TYR A 168 11.39 -14.13 -2.19
CA TYR A 168 10.57 -15.02 -1.37
C TYR A 168 9.70 -15.99 -2.17
N ASP A 169 9.70 -15.90 -3.50
CA ASP A 169 8.96 -16.79 -4.39
C ASP A 169 9.51 -16.70 -5.83
N ALA A 170 9.37 -17.79 -6.60
CA ALA A 170 9.78 -17.80 -7.99
C ALA A 170 9.05 -18.86 -8.83
N ILE A 171 8.88 -18.54 -10.11
CA ILE A 171 8.35 -19.42 -11.14
C ILE A 171 9.43 -19.61 -12.19
N PHE A 172 9.64 -20.84 -12.63
CA PHE A 172 10.63 -21.18 -13.66
C PHE A 172 9.93 -21.71 -14.91
N PRO A 173 9.51 -20.84 -15.85
CA PRO A 173 8.79 -21.27 -17.05
C PRO A 173 9.46 -22.46 -17.74
N GLY A 174 8.66 -23.46 -18.14
CA GLY A 174 9.16 -24.68 -18.81
C GLY A 174 9.81 -25.73 -17.89
N VAL A 175 10.22 -25.38 -16.68
CA VAL A 175 10.81 -26.33 -15.70
C VAL A 175 10.12 -26.31 -14.33
N THR A 176 9.08 -25.48 -14.13
CA THR A 176 8.39 -25.30 -12.84
C THR A 176 7.89 -26.64 -12.27
N LYS A 177 7.41 -27.56 -13.14
CA LYS A 177 6.96 -28.90 -12.74
C LYS A 177 8.04 -29.81 -12.13
N LYS A 178 9.32 -29.40 -12.16
CA LYS A 178 10.43 -30.13 -11.52
C LYS A 178 10.52 -29.85 -10.02
N PHE A 179 10.00 -28.72 -9.54
CA PHE A 179 10.00 -28.37 -8.13
C PHE A 179 8.74 -28.91 -7.47
N LYS A 180 8.92 -29.73 -6.42
CA LYS A 180 7.82 -30.30 -5.63
C LYS A 180 7.50 -29.43 -4.42
N THR A 181 8.50 -28.71 -3.90
CA THR A 181 8.36 -27.94 -2.68
C THR A 181 8.85 -26.51 -2.83
N HIS A 182 8.29 -25.61 -2.02
CA HIS A 182 8.74 -24.23 -1.88
C HIS A 182 10.17 -24.14 -1.35
N GLN A 183 10.55 -25.07 -0.48
CA GLN A 183 11.92 -25.23 -0.01
C GLN A 183 12.91 -25.39 -1.18
N GLU A 184 12.61 -26.25 -2.15
CA GLU A 184 13.46 -26.43 -3.34
C GLU A 184 13.54 -25.15 -4.18
N ILE A 185 12.47 -24.37 -4.26
CA ILE A 185 12.44 -23.06 -4.95
C ILE A 185 13.38 -22.08 -4.26
N LEU A 186 13.28 -21.92 -2.93
CA LEU A 186 14.15 -21.03 -2.15
C LEU A 186 15.61 -21.46 -2.27
N SER A 187 15.91 -22.76 -2.16
CA SER A 187 17.27 -23.27 -2.35
C SER A 187 17.80 -23.06 -3.78
N LYS A 188 16.94 -23.06 -4.80
CA LYS A 188 17.36 -22.70 -6.17
C LYS A 188 17.65 -21.20 -6.29
N LEU A 189 16.86 -20.34 -5.64
CA LEU A 189 17.12 -18.90 -5.60
C LEU A 189 18.47 -18.57 -4.94
N GLU A 190 18.78 -19.21 -3.81
CA GLU A 190 20.09 -19.07 -3.16
C GLU A 190 21.25 -19.50 -4.06
N LYS A 191 21.10 -20.63 -4.78
CA LYS A 191 22.10 -21.08 -5.78
C LYS A 191 22.28 -20.09 -6.95
N LEU A 192 21.23 -19.35 -7.27
CA LEU A 192 21.25 -18.24 -8.23
C LEU A 192 21.71 -16.92 -7.60
N THR A 193 22.27 -16.96 -6.39
CA THR A 193 22.83 -15.85 -5.62
C THR A 193 21.82 -14.82 -5.12
N PHE A 194 20.52 -15.16 -5.15
CA PHE A 194 19.51 -14.30 -4.56
C PHE A 194 19.41 -14.50 -3.04
N PRO A 195 19.37 -13.42 -2.26
CA PRO A 195 19.12 -13.50 -0.82
C PRO A 195 17.66 -13.89 -0.55
N VAL A 196 17.43 -14.92 0.26
CA VAL A 196 16.10 -15.31 0.76
C VAL A 196 15.89 -14.74 2.17
N PRO A 197 14.63 -14.61 2.66
CA PRO A 197 14.36 -14.16 4.02
C PRO A 197 15.14 -15.00 5.06
N PRO A 198 15.86 -14.37 6.00
CA PRO A 198 16.61 -15.09 7.02
C PRO A 198 15.67 -15.83 7.97
N ASP A 199 16.22 -16.78 8.74
CA ASP A 199 15.46 -17.60 9.70
C ASP A 199 14.28 -18.38 9.09
N THR A 200 14.18 -18.52 7.77
CA THR A 200 13.11 -19.31 7.14
C THR A 200 13.12 -20.73 7.69
N VAL A 201 12.01 -21.15 8.31
CA VAL A 201 11.84 -22.50 8.86
C VAL A 201 10.68 -23.22 8.18
N PHE A 202 10.75 -24.55 8.16
CA PHE A 202 9.70 -25.42 7.65
C PHE A 202 9.18 -26.28 8.80
N VAL A 203 7.91 -26.11 9.14
CA VAL A 203 7.30 -26.72 10.33
C VAL A 203 5.96 -27.34 10.00
N ASN A 204 5.54 -28.34 10.78
CA ASN A 204 4.21 -28.92 10.61
C ASN A 204 3.13 -27.92 11.05
N GLY A 205 1.91 -28.07 10.52
CA GLY A 205 0.77 -27.20 10.86
C GLY A 205 0.56 -27.03 12.37
N SER A 206 0.73 -28.10 13.13
CA SER A 206 0.61 -28.12 14.60
C SER A 206 1.66 -27.28 15.35
N GLN A 207 2.81 -27.00 14.72
CA GLN A 207 3.94 -26.29 15.32
C GLN A 207 3.98 -24.79 14.97
N ILE A 208 3.06 -24.33 14.12
CA ILE A 208 3.04 -22.93 13.65
C ILE A 208 2.89 -21.94 14.81
N ALA A 209 2.00 -22.20 15.76
CA ALA A 209 1.76 -21.30 16.89
C ALA A 209 3.00 -21.14 17.79
N GLU A 210 3.74 -22.23 18.05
CA GLU A 210 5.00 -22.18 18.78
C GLU A 210 6.08 -21.41 18.00
N THR A 211 6.18 -21.70 16.70
CA THR A 211 7.12 -21.02 15.81
C THR A 211 6.89 -19.51 15.79
N ILE A 212 5.63 -19.06 15.74
CA ILE A 212 5.29 -17.63 15.79
C ILE A 212 5.79 -16.98 17.07
N LYS A 213 5.67 -17.64 18.23
CA LYS A 213 6.16 -17.13 19.51
C LYS A 213 7.68 -16.93 19.48
N ASP A 214 8.42 -17.83 18.85
CA ASP A 214 9.87 -17.71 18.73
C ASP A 214 10.30 -16.58 17.79
N PHE A 215 9.58 -16.40 16.68
CA PHE A 215 9.77 -15.24 15.82
C PHE A 215 9.42 -13.93 16.55
N LYS A 216 8.33 -13.86 17.33
CA LYS A 216 7.99 -12.67 18.13
C LYS A 216 9.15 -12.24 19.04
N LYS A 217 9.87 -13.19 19.67
CA LYS A 217 11.05 -12.91 20.52
C LYS A 217 12.25 -12.35 19.74
N LYS A 218 12.42 -12.77 18.48
CA LYS A 218 13.53 -12.34 17.62
C LYS A 218 13.26 -11.00 16.92
N LYS A 219 12.02 -10.51 16.91
CA LYS A 219 11.62 -9.32 16.14
C LYS A 219 12.48 -8.10 16.45
N ASP A 220 12.72 -7.83 17.74
CA ASP A 220 13.40 -6.60 18.18
C ASP A 220 14.91 -6.59 17.91
N THR A 221 15.49 -7.74 17.54
CA THR A 221 16.92 -7.85 17.19
C THR A 221 17.17 -7.80 15.67
N LEU A 222 16.12 -7.71 14.86
CA LEU A 222 16.25 -7.66 13.41
C LEU A 222 16.82 -6.32 12.93
N GLY A 223 17.75 -6.39 11.99
CA GLY A 223 18.32 -5.20 11.35
C GLY A 223 17.45 -4.60 10.23
N PHE A 224 16.27 -5.15 9.95
CA PHE A 224 15.42 -4.72 8.84
C PHE A 224 13.94 -4.61 9.23
N PRO A 225 13.16 -3.76 8.54
CA PRO A 225 11.75 -3.56 8.84
C PRO A 225 10.91 -4.79 8.48
N THR A 226 10.05 -5.20 9.42
CA THR A 226 9.09 -6.30 9.25
C THR A 226 7.79 -6.03 9.99
N ASP A 227 6.67 -6.37 9.35
CA ASP A 227 5.31 -6.16 9.89
C ASP A 227 4.62 -7.47 10.30
N GLY A 228 5.33 -8.60 10.28
CA GLY A 228 4.73 -9.91 10.55
C GLY A 228 5.52 -11.09 9.99
N LEU A 229 4.78 -12.17 9.77
CA LEU A 229 5.26 -13.40 9.13
C LEU A 229 4.40 -13.73 7.92
N VAL A 230 4.97 -14.45 6.97
CA VAL A 230 4.25 -15.09 5.88
C VAL A 230 4.32 -16.60 6.10
N ILE A 231 3.16 -17.22 6.17
CA ILE A 231 3.01 -18.67 6.31
C ILE A 231 2.52 -19.21 4.97
N LYS A 232 3.26 -20.16 4.38
CA LYS A 232 2.92 -20.74 3.07
C LYS A 232 2.97 -22.26 3.15
N LEU A 233 1.97 -22.94 2.58
CA LEU A 233 2.01 -24.40 2.44
C LEU A 233 3.24 -24.82 1.62
N ASN A 234 4.08 -25.74 2.05
CA ASN A 234 5.34 -26.05 1.35
C ASN A 234 5.14 -26.82 0.04
N ASP A 235 4.12 -27.68 -0.04
CA ASP A 235 3.86 -28.52 -1.22
C ASP A 235 3.25 -27.72 -2.38
N ILE A 236 3.95 -27.67 -3.52
CA ILE A 236 3.53 -26.87 -4.69
C ILE A 236 2.30 -27.48 -5.38
N SER A 237 2.19 -28.81 -5.44
CA SER A 237 1.04 -29.47 -6.07
C SER A 237 -0.25 -29.18 -5.31
N LYS A 238 -0.17 -29.11 -3.98
CA LYS A 238 -1.29 -28.72 -3.12
C LYS A 238 -1.62 -27.23 -3.26
N ARG A 239 -0.62 -26.34 -3.43
CA ARG A 239 -0.87 -24.91 -3.75
C ARG A 239 -1.68 -24.77 -5.03
N ASP A 240 -1.30 -25.49 -6.08
CA ASP A 240 -1.98 -25.44 -7.37
C ASP A 240 -3.42 -25.94 -7.27
N ALA A 241 -3.66 -27.02 -6.51
CA ALA A 241 -5.00 -27.55 -6.27
C ALA A 241 -5.90 -26.57 -5.48
N GLN A 242 -5.34 -25.88 -4.48
CA GLN A 242 -6.05 -24.88 -3.69
C GLN A 242 -6.34 -23.60 -4.50
N GLY A 243 -5.41 -23.20 -5.36
CA GLY A 243 -5.53 -22.05 -6.22
C GLY A 243 -5.66 -20.72 -5.48
N TYR A 244 -6.43 -19.80 -6.06
CA TYR A 244 -6.49 -18.40 -5.67
C TYR A 244 -7.94 -17.95 -5.48
N THR A 245 -8.13 -16.92 -4.66
CA THR A 245 -9.31 -16.05 -4.71
C THR A 245 -9.09 -14.96 -5.75
N SER A 246 -10.04 -14.06 -5.94
CA SER A 246 -9.88 -12.91 -6.85
C SER A 246 -8.70 -11.99 -6.48
N HIS A 247 -8.24 -12.01 -5.23
CA HIS A 247 -7.23 -11.06 -4.73
C HIS A 247 -6.05 -11.70 -3.99
N SER A 248 -6.13 -12.98 -3.61
CA SER A 248 -5.16 -13.62 -2.71
C SER A 248 -5.04 -15.14 -2.89
N PRO A 249 -3.85 -15.73 -2.70
CA PRO A 249 -3.68 -17.19 -2.66
C PRO A 249 -4.42 -17.80 -1.45
N ARG A 250 -4.98 -19.01 -1.63
CA ARG A 250 -5.63 -19.74 -0.53
C ARG A 250 -4.63 -20.48 0.37
N TRP A 251 -3.46 -20.79 -0.19
CA TRP A 251 -2.39 -21.57 0.43
C TRP A 251 -1.35 -20.74 1.19
N ALA A 252 -1.55 -19.42 1.31
CA ALA A 252 -0.69 -18.54 2.10
C ALA A 252 -1.46 -17.48 2.90
N ARG A 253 -0.91 -17.10 4.05
CA ARG A 253 -1.42 -16.07 4.95
C ARG A 253 -0.30 -15.17 5.45
N ALA A 254 -0.62 -13.89 5.66
CA ALA A 254 0.23 -12.95 6.36
C ALA A 254 -0.24 -12.87 7.81
N TYR A 255 0.55 -13.38 8.75
CA TYR A 255 0.30 -13.20 10.18
C TYR A 255 0.94 -11.88 10.61
N LYS A 256 0.13 -10.87 10.91
CA LYS A 256 0.64 -9.56 11.35
C LYS A 256 0.92 -9.60 12.84
N PHE A 257 2.07 -9.06 13.23
CA PHE A 257 2.34 -8.88 14.65
C PHE A 257 1.46 -7.79 15.23
N ASP A 258 1.23 -7.90 16.54
CA ASP A 258 0.43 -6.96 17.31
C ASP A 258 0.83 -5.53 17.00
N THR A 259 -0.18 -4.70 16.77
CA THR A 259 0.03 -3.32 16.33
C THR A 259 0.74 -2.57 17.44
N ILE A 260 1.84 -1.87 17.13
CA ILE A 260 2.50 -0.98 18.08
C ILE A 260 1.45 0.03 18.56
N MET A 261 1.07 -0.09 19.82
CA MET A 261 0.18 0.82 20.50
C MET A 261 1.00 1.88 21.23
N LYS A 262 0.64 3.14 21.08
CA LYS A 262 1.21 4.22 21.90
C LYS A 262 0.11 5.00 22.58
N GLU A 263 0.39 5.39 23.82
CA GLU A 263 -0.46 6.28 24.59
C GLU A 263 -0.36 7.69 24.04
N SER A 264 -1.50 8.33 23.85
CA SER A 264 -1.62 9.76 23.56
C SER A 264 -2.90 10.31 24.19
N LYS A 265 -2.96 11.62 24.37
CA LYS A 265 -4.10 12.30 24.95
C LYS A 265 -5.01 12.85 23.86
N ILE A 266 -6.31 12.66 24.01
CA ILE A 266 -7.33 13.27 23.17
C ILE A 266 -7.46 14.75 23.54
N VAL A 267 -7.09 15.63 22.61
CA VAL A 267 -7.23 17.09 22.72
C VAL A 267 -8.67 17.50 22.39
N ASN A 268 -9.24 16.90 21.35
CA ASN A 268 -10.57 17.21 20.86
C ASN A 268 -11.13 16.01 20.07
N ILE A 269 -12.44 16.01 19.80
CA ILE A 269 -13.05 15.02 18.91
C ILE A 269 -13.84 15.78 17.84
N THR A 270 -13.42 15.62 16.59
CA THR A 270 -14.07 16.19 15.41
C THR A 270 -14.77 15.11 14.59
N TYR A 271 -15.44 15.53 13.52
CA TYR A 271 -16.26 14.65 12.70
C TYR A 271 -15.92 14.87 11.24
N ALA A 272 -16.05 13.81 10.45
CA ALA A 272 -16.05 13.93 9.00
C ALA A 272 -17.31 13.32 8.41
N VAL A 273 -17.95 14.07 7.53
CA VAL A 273 -19.11 13.60 6.77
C VAL A 273 -18.59 13.03 5.46
N GLY A 274 -18.66 11.71 5.29
CA GLY A 274 -18.26 11.05 4.05
C GLY A 274 -19.27 11.28 2.91
N ARG A 275 -18.89 10.88 1.68
CA ARG A 275 -19.73 11.02 0.46
C ARG A 275 -21.18 10.50 0.61
N THR A 276 -21.35 9.38 1.33
CA THR A 276 -22.67 8.74 1.55
C THR A 276 -23.47 9.40 2.66
N GLY A 277 -22.94 10.46 3.28
CA GLY A 277 -23.49 11.11 4.46
C GLY A 277 -23.05 10.48 5.78
N LYS A 278 -22.29 9.37 5.78
CA LYS A 278 -21.80 8.74 7.00
C LYS A 278 -20.98 9.74 7.83
N ILE A 279 -21.36 9.96 9.08
CA ILE A 279 -20.63 10.82 10.03
C ILE A 279 -19.66 9.93 10.81
N THR A 280 -18.37 10.16 10.61
CA THR A 280 -17.30 9.39 11.27
C THR A 280 -16.59 10.28 12.29
N PRO A 281 -16.64 9.93 13.59
CA PRO A 281 -15.89 10.65 14.61
C PRO A 281 -14.38 10.38 14.51
N ARG A 282 -13.58 11.42 14.73
CA ARG A 282 -12.11 11.39 14.72
C ARG A 282 -11.59 12.07 15.99
N ALA A 283 -10.76 11.38 16.74
CA ALA A 283 -10.04 11.94 17.86
C ALA A 283 -8.84 12.75 17.35
N GLU A 284 -8.78 14.02 17.69
CA GLU A 284 -7.57 14.84 17.65
C GLU A 284 -6.73 14.50 18.87
N ILE A 285 -5.53 13.99 18.64
CA ILE A 285 -4.63 13.52 19.69
C ILE A 285 -3.36 14.36 19.71
N GLU A 286 -2.71 14.41 20.87
CA GLU A 286 -1.36 14.94 20.96
C GLU A 286 -0.43 14.17 19.99
N PRO A 287 0.43 14.87 19.22
CA PRO A 287 1.25 14.23 18.19
C PRO A 287 2.08 13.07 18.74
N VAL A 288 1.83 11.86 18.23
CA VAL A 288 2.53 10.64 18.67
C VAL A 288 3.20 9.95 17.49
N SER A 289 4.47 9.55 17.65
CA SER A 289 5.20 8.84 16.60
C SER A 289 4.84 7.35 16.60
N LEU A 290 4.03 6.91 15.63
CA LEU A 290 3.58 5.54 15.46
C LEU A 290 4.07 4.99 14.11
N ALA A 291 4.81 3.88 14.13
CA ALA A 291 5.38 3.24 12.94
C ALA A 291 6.12 4.23 12.01
N GLY A 292 6.96 5.10 12.60
CA GLY A 292 7.77 6.10 11.89
C GLY A 292 6.99 7.33 11.37
N THR A 293 5.68 7.44 11.62
CA THR A 293 4.90 8.63 11.24
C THR A 293 4.30 9.31 12.45
N THR A 294 4.30 10.63 12.46
CA THR A 294 3.57 11.41 13.47
C THR A 294 2.07 11.32 13.18
N VAL A 295 1.33 10.76 14.13
CA VAL A 295 -0.14 10.66 14.10
C VAL A 295 -0.71 11.78 14.96
N THR A 296 -1.61 12.56 14.38
CA THR A 296 -2.36 13.64 15.06
C THR A 296 -3.86 13.39 15.09
N PHE A 297 -4.34 12.41 14.32
CA PHE A 297 -5.74 12.01 14.27
C PHE A 297 -5.87 10.49 14.33
N ALA A 298 -6.88 10.01 15.06
CA ALA A 298 -7.26 8.60 15.11
C ALA A 298 -8.77 8.45 14.94
N THR A 299 -9.22 7.40 14.24
CA THR A 299 -10.66 7.14 14.10
C THR A 299 -11.25 6.56 15.39
N LEU A 300 -12.49 6.96 15.68
CA LEU A 300 -13.32 6.40 16.75
C LEU A 300 -14.46 5.53 16.19
N HIS A 301 -14.42 5.20 14.90
CA HIS A 301 -15.39 4.38 14.17
C HIS A 301 -16.84 4.92 14.14
N ASN A 302 -17.58 4.87 15.26
CA ASN A 302 -18.99 5.25 15.39
C ASN A 302 -19.37 5.54 16.86
N GLN A 303 -20.65 5.90 17.10
CA GLN A 303 -21.13 6.20 18.45
C GLN A 303 -21.09 4.98 19.38
N ASP A 304 -21.49 3.80 18.88
CA ASP A 304 -21.57 2.58 19.69
C ASP A 304 -20.16 2.19 20.20
N TYR A 305 -19.13 2.38 19.37
CA TYR A 305 -17.72 2.16 19.75
C TYR A 305 -17.20 3.18 20.77
N ILE A 306 -17.62 4.44 20.66
CA ILE A 306 -17.29 5.48 21.65
C ILE A 306 -17.92 5.15 23.00
N ASP A 307 -19.16 4.64 22.99
CA ASP A 307 -19.90 4.24 24.17
C ASP A 307 -19.27 2.99 24.83
N GLU A 308 -18.86 2.01 24.02
CA GLU A 308 -18.15 0.81 24.48
C GLU A 308 -16.81 1.14 25.14
N LEU A 309 -16.02 2.03 24.53
CA LEU A 309 -14.73 2.46 25.07
C LEU A 309 -14.86 3.46 26.23
N GLY A 310 -16.01 4.12 26.38
CA GLY A 310 -16.20 5.19 27.35
C GLY A 310 -15.29 6.40 27.10
N VAL A 311 -14.97 6.68 25.84
CA VAL A 311 -13.95 7.68 25.46
C VAL A 311 -14.52 9.10 25.41
N GLY A 312 -13.74 10.06 25.91
CA GLY A 312 -14.11 11.45 26.04
C GLY A 312 -12.96 12.40 25.74
N ILE A 313 -13.26 13.70 25.64
CA ILE A 313 -12.23 14.73 25.49
C ILE A 313 -11.35 14.74 26.75
N GLY A 314 -10.04 14.78 26.55
CA GLY A 314 -9.03 14.72 27.62
C GLY A 314 -8.62 13.31 28.05
N ALA A 315 -9.22 12.26 27.47
CA ALA A 315 -8.86 10.87 27.77
C ALA A 315 -7.42 10.55 27.33
N ILE A 316 -6.74 9.70 28.08
CA ILE A 316 -5.49 9.06 27.66
C ILE A 316 -5.85 7.73 27.02
N VAL A 317 -5.46 7.55 25.76
CA VAL A 317 -5.87 6.42 24.94
C VAL A 317 -4.67 5.77 24.28
N ARG A 318 -4.73 4.45 24.04
CA ARG A 318 -3.74 3.80 23.17
C ARG A 318 -4.24 3.84 21.73
N VAL A 319 -3.37 4.37 20.88
CA VAL A 319 -3.60 4.52 19.45
C VAL A 319 -2.71 3.53 18.72
N ALA A 320 -3.31 2.85 17.75
CA ALA A 320 -2.64 1.86 16.93
C ALA A 320 -2.95 2.13 15.45
N LYS A 321 -2.06 1.73 14.54
CA LYS A 321 -2.32 1.79 13.10
C LYS A 321 -2.79 0.45 12.57
N ARG A 322 -4.08 0.34 12.25
CA ARG A 322 -4.62 -0.85 11.59
C ARG A 322 -4.03 -0.96 10.18
N GLY A 323 -3.34 -2.07 9.93
CA GLY A 323 -2.67 -2.32 8.66
C GLY A 323 -1.62 -1.26 8.30
N GLU A 324 -1.04 -0.58 9.29
CA GLU A 324 0.00 0.48 9.16
C GLU A 324 -0.45 1.80 8.50
N ILE A 325 -1.71 1.88 8.09
CA ILE A 325 -2.24 3.00 7.30
C ILE A 325 -3.19 3.87 8.13
N ILE A 326 -4.20 3.28 8.77
CA ILE A 326 -5.29 4.05 9.42
C ILE A 326 -5.11 4.00 10.94
N PRO A 327 -4.80 5.12 11.60
CA PRO A 327 -4.75 5.17 13.06
C PRO A 327 -6.15 5.07 13.66
N ALA A 328 -6.31 4.22 14.66
CA ALA A 328 -7.53 4.03 15.43
C ALA A 328 -7.21 4.07 16.93
N VAL A 329 -8.16 4.55 17.72
CA VAL A 329 -8.11 4.38 19.18
C VAL A 329 -8.53 2.95 19.48
N GLU A 330 -7.69 2.17 20.16
CA GLU A 330 -7.99 0.77 20.48
C GLU A 330 -8.48 0.61 21.93
N GLU A 331 -7.96 1.42 22.85
CA GLU A 331 -8.33 1.35 24.27
C GLU A 331 -8.20 2.70 24.98
N VAL A 332 -8.93 2.84 26.08
CA VAL A 332 -8.86 3.98 27.00
C VAL A 332 -8.10 3.56 28.25
N VAL A 333 -6.99 4.25 28.51
CA VAL A 333 -6.17 4.05 29.72
C VAL A 333 -6.73 4.86 30.88
N THR A 334 -7.00 6.15 30.61
CA THR A 334 -7.60 7.07 31.57
C THR A 334 -8.81 7.73 30.92
N PRO A 335 -10.02 7.58 31.49
CA PRO A 335 -11.21 8.20 30.93
C PRO A 335 -11.14 9.72 30.98
N GLY A 336 -11.78 10.37 30.01
CA GLY A 336 -11.90 11.83 29.93
C GLY A 336 -13.00 12.37 30.84
N LYS A 337 -13.39 13.63 30.64
CA LYS A 337 -14.44 14.27 31.46
C LYS A 337 -15.80 13.58 31.32
N ASP A 338 -16.23 13.30 30.09
CA ASP A 338 -17.53 12.68 29.77
C ASP A 338 -17.42 11.83 28.50
N VAL A 339 -18.24 10.78 28.38
CA VAL A 339 -18.34 9.98 27.15
C VAL A 339 -18.90 10.84 26.04
N PHE A 340 -18.17 10.91 24.93
CA PHE A 340 -18.50 11.81 23.84
C PHE A 340 -19.75 11.37 23.07
N LYS A 341 -20.61 12.32 22.72
CA LYS A 341 -21.81 12.09 21.91
C LYS A 341 -21.73 12.84 20.59
N ILE A 342 -21.89 12.11 19.49
CA ILE A 342 -22.03 12.66 18.14
C ILE A 342 -23.32 13.49 18.08
N PRO A 343 -23.31 14.69 17.46
CA PRO A 343 -24.48 15.55 17.39
C PRO A 343 -25.60 14.91 16.58
N ASP A 344 -26.82 15.23 16.97
CA ASP A 344 -28.06 14.88 16.30
C ASP A 344 -28.31 15.71 15.02
N HIS A 345 -27.45 16.70 14.76
CA HIS A 345 -27.44 17.50 13.53
C HIS A 345 -26.09 17.42 12.83
N CYS A 346 -26.11 17.37 11.50
CA CYS A 346 -24.92 17.27 10.67
C CYS A 346 -23.98 18.45 10.94
N PRO A 347 -22.68 18.22 11.22
CA PRO A 347 -21.74 19.30 11.53
C PRO A 347 -21.56 20.27 10.36
N SER A 348 -21.65 19.77 9.12
CA SER A 348 -21.46 20.53 7.87
C SER A 348 -22.71 21.36 7.49
N CYS A 349 -23.87 20.73 7.29
CA CYS A 349 -25.07 21.42 6.81
C CYS A 349 -26.19 21.62 7.86
N LYS A 350 -25.95 21.25 9.13
CA LYS A 350 -26.92 21.34 10.24
C LYS A 350 -28.23 20.59 10.07
N THR A 351 -28.40 19.77 9.02
CA THR A 351 -29.58 18.92 8.84
C THR A 351 -29.63 17.83 9.91
N LYS A 352 -30.82 17.51 10.46
CA LYS A 352 -31.02 16.44 11.43
C LYS A 352 -30.50 15.09 10.90
N THR A 353 -29.69 14.40 11.69
CA THR A 353 -29.06 13.12 11.32
C THR A 353 -30.06 11.99 11.48
N ILE A 354 -29.84 10.92 10.72
CA ILE A 354 -30.66 9.71 10.75
C ILE A 354 -29.78 8.49 10.98
N LYS A 355 -30.27 7.52 11.76
CA LYS A 355 -29.71 6.16 11.85
C LYS A 355 -30.57 5.28 10.93
N LYS A 356 -29.97 4.66 9.92
CA LYS A 356 -30.69 3.76 9.00
C LYS A 356 -30.95 2.42 9.70
N GLU A 357 -32.03 1.74 9.33
CA GLU A 357 -32.33 0.39 9.84
C GLU A 357 -31.13 -0.55 9.58
N ASN A 358 -30.75 -1.32 10.61
CA ASN A 358 -29.62 -2.26 10.61
C ASN A 358 -28.21 -1.67 10.47
N LEU A 359 -28.04 -0.34 10.57
CA LEU A 359 -26.72 0.30 10.58
C LEU A 359 -26.44 0.98 11.92
N VAL A 360 -25.21 0.82 12.41
CA VAL A 360 -24.72 1.45 13.66
C VAL A 360 -24.35 2.93 13.47
N ASP A 361 -24.02 3.32 12.24
CA ASP A 361 -23.53 4.66 11.91
C ASP A 361 -24.66 5.70 11.79
N LEU A 362 -24.33 6.97 12.11
CA LEU A 362 -25.19 8.13 11.85
C LEU A 362 -24.93 8.69 10.45
N PHE A 363 -26.00 9.14 9.78
CA PHE A 363 -25.94 9.67 8.42
C PHE A 363 -26.59 11.05 8.31
N CYS A 364 -25.97 11.92 7.52
CA CYS A 364 -26.58 13.13 6.98
C CYS A 364 -27.50 12.76 5.79
N PRO A 365 -28.82 12.98 5.86
CA PRO A 365 -29.73 12.65 4.77
C PRO A 365 -29.65 13.66 3.61
N ASN A 366 -29.24 14.90 3.86
CA ASN A 366 -29.22 15.98 2.88
C ASN A 366 -28.22 15.68 1.74
N PRO A 367 -28.66 15.49 0.48
CA PRO A 367 -27.78 15.25 -0.66
C PRO A 367 -26.89 16.45 -1.00
N ASP A 368 -27.38 17.67 -0.73
CA ASP A 368 -26.70 18.94 -1.01
C ASP A 368 -25.78 19.38 0.14
N CYS A 369 -25.47 18.48 1.07
CA CYS A 369 -24.54 18.75 2.14
C CYS A 369 -23.15 19.06 1.54
N PRO A 370 -22.51 20.20 1.89
CA PRO A 370 -21.23 20.62 1.30
C PRO A 370 -20.16 19.52 1.37
N ASP A 371 -19.97 18.91 2.54
CA ASP A 371 -19.01 17.82 2.72
C ASP A 371 -19.35 16.58 1.87
N ARG A 372 -20.64 16.26 1.67
CA ARG A 372 -21.04 15.12 0.83
C ARG A 372 -20.72 15.38 -0.63
N VAL A 373 -21.01 16.60 -1.10
CA VAL A 373 -20.74 17.02 -2.47
C VAL A 373 -19.23 17.04 -2.71
N LYS A 374 -18.47 17.71 -1.85
CA LYS A 374 -16.99 17.77 -1.89
C LYS A 374 -16.37 16.36 -1.92
N ASN A 375 -16.73 15.49 -0.98
CA ASN A 375 -16.24 14.11 -0.96
C ASN A 375 -16.74 13.26 -2.14
N GLY A 376 -17.89 13.61 -2.72
CA GLY A 376 -18.40 13.00 -3.96
C GLY A 376 -17.53 13.36 -5.16
N ILE A 377 -17.17 14.63 -5.31
CA ILE A 377 -16.25 15.13 -6.34
C ILE A 377 -14.85 14.52 -6.16
N ILE A 378 -14.32 14.49 -4.93
CA ILE A 378 -13.03 13.82 -4.63
C ILE A 378 -13.07 12.36 -5.08
N PHE A 379 -14.11 11.62 -4.70
CA PHE A 379 -14.26 10.22 -5.09
C PHE A 379 -14.35 10.05 -6.61
N TYR A 380 -15.05 10.94 -7.30
CA TYR A 380 -15.18 10.95 -8.76
C TYR A 380 -13.81 11.04 -9.46
N CYS A 381 -12.94 11.92 -8.99
CA CYS A 381 -11.61 12.15 -9.57
C CYS A 381 -10.59 11.04 -9.30
N GLN A 382 -10.84 10.12 -8.36
CA GLN A 382 -9.88 9.07 -7.98
C GLN A 382 -9.50 8.15 -9.14
N ARG A 383 -8.27 7.59 -9.08
CA ARG A 383 -7.72 6.69 -10.11
C ARG A 383 -8.59 5.50 -10.49
N LYS A 384 -9.30 4.93 -9.52
CA LYS A 384 -10.18 3.77 -9.73
C LYS A 384 -11.53 4.15 -10.36
N GLN A 385 -11.82 5.44 -10.47
CA GLN A 385 -13.04 5.98 -11.06
C GLN A 385 -12.68 6.69 -12.37
N MET A 386 -12.90 8.00 -12.45
CA MET A 386 -12.67 8.78 -13.66
C MET A 386 -11.20 9.14 -13.88
N ASP A 387 -10.33 8.93 -12.89
CA ASP A 387 -8.87 9.10 -12.98
C ASP A 387 -8.46 10.47 -13.53
N ILE A 388 -9.00 11.53 -12.91
CA ILE A 388 -8.73 12.90 -13.32
C ILE A 388 -7.43 13.34 -12.67
N GLU A 389 -6.35 13.28 -13.44
CA GLU A 389 -5.03 13.71 -13.00
C GLU A 389 -4.99 15.22 -12.69
N GLY A 390 -4.21 15.60 -11.68
CA GLY A 390 -4.05 17.01 -11.26
C GLY A 390 -5.08 17.51 -10.26
N LEU A 391 -6.24 16.84 -10.11
CA LEU A 391 -7.24 17.16 -9.09
C LEU A 391 -7.07 16.30 -7.83
N GLY A 392 -6.18 16.74 -6.93
CA GLY A 392 -6.07 16.17 -5.59
C GLY A 392 -7.12 16.71 -4.62
N ASP A 393 -7.25 16.07 -3.45
CA ASP A 393 -8.23 16.43 -2.42
C ASP A 393 -8.21 17.93 -2.14
N LYS A 394 -7.05 18.50 -1.79
CA LYS A 394 -6.88 19.93 -1.48
C LYS A 394 -7.28 20.87 -2.62
N GLN A 395 -6.96 20.51 -3.87
CA GLN A 395 -7.36 21.31 -5.04
C GLN A 395 -8.88 21.33 -5.18
N ILE A 396 -9.53 20.18 -4.96
CA ILE A 396 -11.00 20.09 -5.01
C ILE A 396 -11.62 20.88 -3.86
N GLU A 397 -11.07 20.80 -2.64
CA GLU A 397 -11.56 21.62 -1.51
C GLU A 397 -11.45 23.10 -1.86
N PHE A 398 -10.31 23.54 -2.38
CA PHE A 398 -10.09 24.93 -2.80
C PHE A 398 -11.10 25.38 -3.86
N LEU A 399 -11.24 24.63 -4.96
CA LEU A 399 -12.15 24.95 -6.05
C LEU A 399 -13.60 25.04 -5.56
N TYR A 400 -13.99 24.16 -4.65
CA TYR A 400 -15.33 24.16 -4.06
C TYR A 400 -15.54 25.36 -3.12
N ASP A 401 -14.60 25.61 -2.22
CA ASP A 401 -14.71 26.65 -1.19
C ASP A 401 -14.64 28.07 -1.79
N HIS A 402 -13.97 28.24 -2.94
CA HIS A 402 -13.93 29.51 -3.69
C HIS A 402 -15.03 29.61 -4.75
N GLY A 403 -15.91 28.60 -4.87
CA GLY A 403 -17.07 28.64 -5.74
C GLY A 403 -16.78 28.43 -7.24
N TYR A 404 -15.59 27.92 -7.59
CA TYR A 404 -15.27 27.51 -8.97
C TYR A 404 -16.09 26.28 -9.39
N ILE A 405 -16.40 25.39 -8.44
CA ILE A 405 -17.24 24.21 -8.63
C ILE A 405 -18.24 24.05 -7.48
N GLY A 406 -19.47 23.65 -7.79
CA GLY A 406 -20.50 23.24 -6.83
C GLY A 406 -21.02 21.83 -7.11
N SER A 407 -20.69 21.24 -8.26
CA SER A 407 -21.12 19.91 -8.67
C SER A 407 -20.05 19.17 -9.49
N ILE A 408 -20.31 17.89 -9.79
CA ILE A 408 -19.45 17.10 -10.68
C ILE A 408 -19.50 17.64 -12.11
N ALA A 409 -20.65 18.20 -12.55
CA ALA A 409 -20.80 18.73 -13.90
C ALA A 409 -19.88 19.94 -14.10
N ASP A 410 -19.77 20.80 -13.08
CA ASP A 410 -18.99 22.03 -13.13
C ASP A 410 -17.49 21.78 -13.36
N LEU A 411 -16.99 20.57 -13.06
CA LEU A 411 -15.62 20.18 -13.41
C LEU A 411 -15.37 20.31 -14.92
N TYR A 412 -16.36 20.01 -15.74
CA TYR A 412 -16.25 20.03 -17.19
C TYR A 412 -16.33 21.44 -17.78
N ASP A 413 -16.81 22.40 -16.99
CA ASP A 413 -16.93 23.81 -17.34
C ASP A 413 -15.75 24.65 -16.79
N LEU A 414 -14.84 24.04 -16.01
CA LEU A 414 -13.65 24.72 -15.45
C LEU A 414 -12.76 25.37 -16.52
N LYS A 415 -12.80 24.87 -17.76
CA LYS A 415 -12.03 25.42 -18.88
C LYS A 415 -12.43 26.87 -19.19
N ASP A 416 -13.69 27.22 -18.97
CA ASP A 416 -14.22 28.57 -19.20
C ASP A 416 -13.73 29.56 -18.13
N GLN A 417 -13.20 29.05 -17.01
CA GLN A 417 -12.68 29.84 -15.89
C GLN A 417 -11.14 29.84 -15.84
N LYS A 418 -10.47 29.39 -16.91
CA LYS A 418 -9.00 29.26 -16.98
C LYS A 418 -8.25 30.52 -16.58
N GLU A 419 -8.67 31.68 -17.07
CA GLU A 419 -7.98 32.95 -16.82
C GLU A 419 -7.97 33.31 -15.32
N LYS A 420 -9.09 33.09 -14.62
CA LYS A 420 -9.21 33.33 -13.18
C LYS A 420 -8.38 32.34 -12.38
N LEU A 421 -8.42 31.06 -12.76
CA LEU A 421 -7.63 30.03 -12.09
C LEU A 421 -6.13 30.28 -12.22
N MET A 422 -5.66 30.87 -13.32
CA MET A 422 -4.24 31.21 -13.49
C MET A 422 -3.74 32.28 -12.51
N GLU A 423 -4.64 33.09 -11.94
CA GLU A 423 -4.30 34.10 -10.93
C GLU A 423 -4.16 33.48 -9.52
N GLU A 424 -4.66 32.26 -9.31
CA GLU A 424 -4.67 31.57 -8.03
C GLU A 424 -3.36 30.79 -7.77
N GLU A 425 -2.93 30.78 -6.51
CA GLU A 425 -1.70 30.08 -6.10
C GLU A 425 -1.86 28.56 -6.26
N GLY A 426 -0.96 27.93 -7.03
CA GLY A 426 -0.96 26.48 -7.30
C GLY A 426 -1.63 26.05 -8.61
N PHE A 427 -2.21 26.98 -9.37
CA PHE A 427 -2.88 26.74 -10.65
C PHE A 427 -2.12 27.34 -11.85
N GLY A 428 -0.81 27.08 -11.93
CA GLY A 428 0.00 27.50 -13.09
C GLY A 428 -0.38 26.77 -14.39
N GLU A 429 0.11 27.27 -15.53
CA GLU A 429 -0.23 26.76 -16.88
C GLU A 429 -0.06 25.25 -17.03
N LYS A 430 1.04 24.68 -16.52
CA LYS A 430 1.29 23.23 -16.57
C LYS A 430 0.30 22.44 -15.72
N SER A 431 -0.05 22.94 -14.53
CA SER A 431 -1.02 22.30 -13.63
C SER A 431 -2.41 22.27 -14.27
N LEU A 432 -2.84 23.41 -14.81
CA LEU A 432 -4.12 23.52 -15.51
C LEU A 432 -4.17 22.66 -16.78
N ALA A 433 -3.06 22.56 -17.53
CA ALA A 433 -2.99 21.67 -18.69
C ALA A 433 -3.18 20.19 -18.28
N ILE A 434 -2.57 19.75 -17.18
CA ILE A 434 -2.75 18.39 -16.64
C ILE A 434 -4.22 18.18 -16.24
N ILE A 435 -4.80 19.13 -15.49
CA ILE A 435 -6.19 19.05 -15.03
C ILE A 435 -7.16 18.96 -16.22
N PHE A 436 -7.05 19.86 -17.19
CA PHE A 436 -7.95 19.88 -18.35
C PHE A 436 -7.78 18.64 -19.23
N ASN A 437 -6.55 18.17 -19.44
CA ASN A 437 -6.33 16.91 -20.17
C ASN A 437 -6.92 15.71 -19.42
N GLY A 438 -6.79 15.67 -18.09
CA GLY A 438 -7.41 14.64 -17.24
C GLY A 438 -8.93 14.66 -17.34
N ILE A 439 -9.55 15.85 -17.31
CA ILE A 439 -10.99 16.04 -17.48
C ILE A 439 -11.44 15.56 -18.87
N GLU A 440 -10.75 15.93 -19.95
CA GLU A 440 -11.10 15.47 -21.30
C GLU A 440 -10.92 13.96 -21.47
N HIS A 441 -9.84 13.39 -20.93
CA HIS A 441 -9.60 11.94 -20.97
C HIS A 441 -10.69 11.17 -20.22
N SER A 442 -11.18 11.74 -19.12
CA SER A 442 -12.23 11.11 -18.32
C SER A 442 -13.54 10.91 -19.08
N LYS A 443 -13.87 11.78 -20.06
CA LYS A 443 -15.05 11.64 -20.91
C LYS A 443 -15.02 10.38 -21.78
N GLN A 444 -13.84 9.81 -22.01
CA GLN A 444 -13.65 8.59 -22.81
C GLN A 444 -13.75 7.30 -21.98
N LYS A 445 -13.93 7.40 -20.65
CA LYS A 445 -14.06 6.23 -19.78
C LYS A 445 -15.36 5.48 -20.06
N ASP A 446 -15.29 4.16 -19.90
CA ASP A 446 -16.43 3.25 -20.06
C ASP A 446 -17.58 3.61 -19.10
N PHE A 447 -18.81 3.56 -19.61
CA PHE A 447 -20.04 3.90 -18.87
C PHE A 447 -20.16 3.15 -17.53
N ARG A 448 -19.56 1.97 -17.38
CA ARG A 448 -19.55 1.20 -16.12
C ARG A 448 -18.94 1.98 -14.96
N PHE A 449 -17.96 2.85 -15.21
CA PHE A 449 -17.38 3.69 -14.15
C PHE A 449 -18.38 4.76 -13.68
N TYR A 450 -19.16 5.34 -14.60
CA TYR A 450 -20.24 6.28 -14.26
C TYR A 450 -21.33 5.63 -13.41
N PHE A 451 -21.70 4.38 -13.70
CA PHE A 451 -22.75 3.65 -12.97
C PHE A 451 -22.38 3.39 -11.49
N LEU A 452 -21.11 3.14 -11.20
CA LEU A 452 -20.60 2.97 -9.82
C LEU A 452 -20.64 4.26 -9.00
N LEU A 453 -20.76 5.41 -9.67
CA LEU A 453 -20.75 6.75 -9.06
C LEU A 453 -22.17 7.25 -8.72
N SER A 454 -23.23 6.72 -9.36
CA SER A 454 -24.61 7.23 -9.27
C SER A 454 -25.34 6.94 -7.95
N GLY A 455 -24.66 6.36 -6.95
CA GLY A 455 -25.22 6.21 -5.60
C GLY A 455 -26.32 5.15 -5.45
N PHE A 456 -26.47 4.22 -6.40
CA PHE A 456 -27.39 3.10 -6.22
C PHE A 456 -26.91 2.21 -5.05
N PRO A 457 -27.77 1.95 -4.05
CA PRO A 457 -27.43 1.08 -2.94
C PRO A 457 -27.18 -0.33 -3.49
N ASN A 458 -25.94 -0.83 -3.32
CA ASN A 458 -25.41 -2.14 -3.71
C ASN A 458 -24.59 -2.29 -5.01
N SER A 459 -24.20 -1.21 -5.72
CA SER A 459 -23.17 -1.35 -6.75
C SER A 459 -21.76 -1.28 -6.15
N ALA A 460 -21.42 -2.21 -5.25
CA ALA A 460 -20.01 -2.51 -4.99
C ALA A 460 -19.48 -3.27 -6.20
N THR A 461 -18.33 -2.85 -6.72
CA THR A 461 -17.56 -3.52 -7.79
C THR A 461 -17.54 -5.03 -7.58
N LYS A 462 -18.38 -5.74 -8.32
CA LYS A 462 -18.28 -7.16 -8.61
C LYS A 462 -17.86 -7.31 -10.06
#